data_AF-A0A4Q8U9Z9-F1
#
_entry.id   AF-A0A4Q8U9Z9-F1
#
_cell.length_a   1.000
_cell.length_b   1.000
_cell.length_c   1.000
_cell.angle_alpha   90.00
_cell.angle_beta   90.00
_cell.angle_gamma   90.00
#
_symmetry.space_group_name_H-M   'P 1'
#
loop_
_entity.id
_entity.type
_entity.pdbx_description
1 polymer ?
#
loop_
_entity_poly.entity_id
_entity_poly.type
_entity_poly.pdbx_seq_one_letter_code
_entity_poly.pdbx_strand_id
1 'polypeptide(L)'
;MSLLSLRKSQPLTKPTLRSVDDFIEDALHYAQGIDTKPVRGSHKDTSSKSSDNRVVRLHKVQKGSAMRHATFTLTPECILKLTQLSKQQGKAKSALIREWIQQNTQ
;
A
#
# COMPACT_ATOMS: atom_id res chain seq x y z
N MET A 1 0.77 17.05 -14.93
CA MET A 1 1.13 15.63 -15.17
C MET A 1 -0.15 14.89 -15.53
N SER A 2 -0.30 14.40 -16.77
CA SER A 2 -1.55 13.83 -17.32
C SER A 2 -1.68 12.33 -17.04
N LEU A 3 -2.82 11.89 -16.51
CA LEU A 3 -3.13 10.48 -16.17
C LEU A 3 -3.43 9.58 -17.40
N LEU A 4 -3.33 10.12 -18.61
CA LEU A 4 -3.60 9.40 -19.88
C LEU A 4 -2.47 8.42 -20.29
N SER A 5 -1.39 8.32 -19.52
CA SER A 5 -0.23 7.47 -19.84
C SER A 5 -0.15 6.16 -19.06
N LEU A 6 -1.11 5.86 -18.16
CA LEU A 6 -1.19 4.56 -17.49
C LEU A 6 -1.78 3.51 -18.45
N ARG A 7 -0.98 3.12 -19.45
CA ARG A 7 -1.21 1.91 -20.25
C ARG A 7 -1.32 0.73 -19.28
N LYS A 8 -2.46 0.04 -19.36
CA LYS A 8 -2.77 -1.23 -18.69
C LYS A 8 -1.76 -2.29 -19.13
N SER A 9 -0.57 -2.30 -18.53
CA SER A 9 0.52 -3.21 -18.87
C SER A 9 0.53 -4.37 -17.90
N GLN A 10 -0.24 -5.40 -18.24
CA GLN A 10 0.25 -6.75 -18.49
C GLN A 10 -0.97 -7.65 -18.75
N PRO A 11 -0.99 -8.39 -19.87
CA PRO A 11 -2.05 -9.37 -20.10
C PRO A 11 -1.94 -10.46 -19.04
N LEU A 12 -3.09 -10.73 -18.43
CA LEU A 12 -3.39 -11.80 -17.50
C LEU A 12 -2.68 -13.09 -17.93
N THR A 13 -1.85 -13.63 -17.03
CA THR A 13 -1.14 -14.91 -17.16
C THR A 13 -2.03 -15.96 -17.82
N LYS A 14 -1.53 -16.62 -18.88
CA LYS A 14 -2.24 -17.73 -19.52
C LYS A 14 -2.68 -18.73 -18.45
N PRO A 15 -3.94 -19.18 -18.44
CA PRO A 15 -4.38 -20.18 -17.47
C PRO A 15 -3.53 -21.43 -17.69
N THR A 16 -2.82 -21.84 -16.64
CA THR A 16 -2.08 -23.10 -16.67
C THR A 16 -3.12 -24.20 -16.67
N LEU A 17 -3.18 -25.02 -17.73
CA LEU A 17 -3.97 -26.25 -17.73
C LEU A 17 -3.35 -27.20 -16.70
N ARG A 18 -3.87 -27.19 -15.48
CA ARG A 18 -3.53 -28.11 -14.40
C ARG A 18 -4.68 -29.09 -14.22
N SER A 19 -4.36 -30.33 -13.87
CA SER A 19 -5.39 -31.28 -13.47
C SER A 19 -6.00 -30.85 -12.13
N VAL A 20 -7.21 -31.34 -11.83
CA VAL A 20 -7.89 -31.04 -10.56
C VAL A 20 -7.07 -31.58 -9.39
N ASP A 21 -6.46 -32.76 -9.55
CA ASP A 21 -5.64 -33.39 -8.52
C ASP A 21 -4.38 -32.56 -8.20
N ASP A 22 -3.70 -32.03 -9.21
CA ASP A 22 -2.52 -31.15 -9.01
C ASP A 22 -2.87 -29.88 -8.22
N PHE A 23 -4.06 -29.31 -8.46
CA PHE A 23 -4.52 -28.12 -7.76
C PHE A 23 -4.85 -28.40 -6.30
N ILE A 24 -5.45 -29.55 -6.02
CA ILE A 24 -5.79 -29.96 -4.65
C ILE A 24 -4.52 -30.19 -3.84
N GLU A 25 -3.52 -30.86 -4.41
CA GLU A 25 -2.27 -31.16 -3.72
C GLU A 25 -1.45 -29.88 -3.41
N ASP A 26 -1.37 -28.94 -4.36
CA ASP A 26 -0.73 -27.63 -4.14
C ASP A 26 -1.45 -26.81 -3.06
N ALA A 27 -2.79 -26.84 -3.03
CA ALA A 27 -3.58 -26.18 -1.99
C ALA A 27 -3.34 -26.78 -0.59
N LEU A 28 -3.18 -28.10 -0.49
CA LEU A 28 -2.87 -28.77 0.78
C LEU A 28 -1.47 -28.40 1.27
N HIS A 29 -0.46 -28.38 0.39
CA HIS A 29 0.89 -27.95 0.74
C HIS A 29 0.93 -26.48 1.17
N TYR A 30 0.19 -25.60 0.48
CA TYR A 30 0.06 -24.20 0.86
C TYR A 30 -0.58 -24.03 2.25
N ALA A 31 -1.65 -24.78 2.54
CA ALA A 31 -2.31 -24.73 3.85
C ALA A 31 -1.39 -25.20 5.00
N GLN A 32 -0.48 -26.12 4.72
CA GLN A 32 0.52 -26.61 5.67
C GLN A 32 1.75 -25.69 5.80
N GLY A 33 1.85 -24.64 4.97
CA GLY A 33 3.00 -23.72 4.93
C GLY A 33 4.26 -24.36 4.37
N ILE A 34 4.12 -25.42 3.57
CA ILE A 34 5.23 -26.11 2.93
C ILE A 34 5.46 -25.44 1.57
N ASP A 35 6.50 -24.62 1.47
CA ASP A 35 6.91 -23.93 0.25
C ASP A 35 7.51 -24.93 -0.78
N THR A 36 6.70 -25.81 -1.34
CA THR A 36 7.08 -26.55 -2.54
C THR A 36 7.01 -25.59 -3.71
N LYS A 37 8.12 -24.89 -3.99
CA LYS A 37 8.25 -24.15 -5.25
C LYS A 37 7.87 -25.11 -6.37
N PRO A 38 6.89 -24.81 -7.22
CA PRO A 38 6.58 -25.69 -8.32
C PRO A 38 7.86 -25.79 -9.16
N VAL A 39 8.39 -27.02 -9.27
CA VAL A 39 9.32 -27.38 -10.34
C VAL A 39 8.53 -27.14 -11.62
N ARG A 40 8.58 -25.90 -12.12
CA ARG A 40 8.24 -25.58 -13.50
C ARG A 40 9.10 -26.52 -14.31
N GLY A 41 8.43 -27.42 -15.03
CA GLY A 41 9.06 -28.55 -15.71
C GLY A 41 10.38 -28.16 -16.34
N SER A 42 11.41 -28.94 -16.01
CA SER A 42 12.62 -29.21 -16.79
C SER A 42 12.82 -28.29 -18.01
N HIS A 43 13.39 -27.11 -17.79
CA HIS A 43 14.33 -26.55 -18.75
C HIS A 43 15.68 -26.50 -18.04
N LYS A 44 16.52 -27.47 -18.41
CA LYS A 44 17.94 -27.53 -18.12
C LYS A 44 18.57 -26.30 -18.76
N ASP A 45 18.76 -25.23 -17.99
CA ASP A 45 19.71 -24.18 -18.35
C ASP A 45 20.43 -23.64 -17.12
N THR A 46 21.74 -23.84 -17.22
CA THR A 46 22.84 -23.24 -16.48
C THR A 46 22.60 -21.80 -16.08
N SER A 47 22.77 -21.49 -14.79
CA SER A 47 23.74 -20.48 -14.32
C SER A 47 23.48 -20.12 -12.87
N SER A 48 24.53 -20.33 -12.08
CA SER A 48 24.74 -19.72 -10.77
C SER A 48 24.56 -18.21 -10.83
N LYS A 49 23.42 -17.71 -10.36
CA LYS A 49 23.31 -16.34 -9.85
C LYS A 49 22.65 -16.41 -8.48
N SER A 50 23.48 -16.28 -7.46
CA SER A 50 23.09 -15.95 -6.11
C SER A 50 22.29 -14.65 -6.14
N SER A 51 20.97 -14.76 -6.25
CA SER A 51 20.09 -13.62 -6.01
C SER A 51 20.21 -13.30 -4.52
N ASP A 52 20.79 -12.15 -4.21
CA ASP A 52 20.83 -11.54 -2.89
C ASP A 52 19.39 -11.36 -2.39
N ASN A 53 18.84 -12.43 -1.80
CA ASN A 53 17.49 -12.46 -1.24
C ASN A 53 17.54 -11.83 0.16
N ARG A 54 18.01 -10.58 0.23
CA ARG A 54 17.79 -9.72 1.38
C ARG A 54 16.33 -9.36 1.42
N VAL A 55 15.53 -10.29 1.92
CA VAL A 55 14.20 -10.02 2.46
C VAL A 55 14.38 -8.98 3.58
N VAL A 56 14.22 -7.72 3.21
CA VAL A 56 14.08 -6.63 4.17
C VAL A 56 12.84 -6.98 4.97
N ARG A 57 13.03 -7.41 6.22
CA ARG A 57 11.93 -7.62 7.15
C ARG A 57 11.26 -6.27 7.33
N LEU A 58 10.18 -6.03 6.59
CA LEU A 58 9.39 -4.82 6.73
C LEU A 58 8.68 -4.94 8.08
N HIS A 59 9.28 -4.34 9.11
CA HIS A 59 8.65 -4.23 10.40
C HIS A 59 7.28 -3.59 10.18
N LYS A 60 6.21 -4.30 10.56
CA LYS A 60 4.86 -3.78 10.54
C LYS A 60 4.89 -2.50 11.37
N VAL A 61 4.88 -1.34 10.71
CA VAL A 61 4.77 -0.04 11.37
C VAL A 61 3.58 -0.19 12.30
N GLN A 62 3.83 -0.06 13.60
CA GLN A 62 2.78 -0.13 14.61
C GLN A 62 1.70 0.82 14.11
N LYS A 63 0.54 0.25 13.75
CA LYS A 63 -0.54 1.00 13.13
C LYS A 63 -1.06 1.90 14.25
N GLY A 64 -0.45 3.07 14.39
CA GLY A 64 -1.01 4.16 15.18
C GLY A 64 -2.47 4.26 14.76
N SER A 65 -3.36 4.30 15.76
CA SER A 65 -4.80 4.36 15.53
C SER A 65 -5.07 5.30 14.37
N ALA A 66 -5.66 4.79 13.28
CA ALA A 66 -5.83 5.58 12.07
C ALA A 66 -6.56 6.87 12.46
N MET A 67 -6.01 8.03 12.06
CA MET A 67 -6.62 9.30 12.40
C MET A 67 -8.06 9.32 11.88
N ARG A 68 -9.02 9.55 12.79
CA ARG A 68 -10.43 9.65 12.43
C ARG A 68 -10.64 10.95 11.64
N HIS A 69 -11.48 10.88 10.61
CA HIS A 69 -11.90 12.06 9.87
C HIS A 69 -13.04 12.77 10.63
N ALA A 70 -13.02 14.10 10.64
CA ALA A 70 -14.07 14.93 11.21
C ALA A 70 -14.35 16.11 10.28
N THR A 71 -15.63 16.47 10.16
CA THR A 71 -16.10 17.65 9.45
C THR A 71 -16.44 18.74 10.45
N PHE A 72 -16.12 19.99 10.11
CA PHE A 72 -16.37 21.15 10.97
C PHE A 72 -17.20 22.16 10.18
N THR A 73 -18.29 22.62 10.79
CA THR A 73 -19.08 23.72 10.25
C THR A 73 -18.49 25.04 10.78
N LEU A 74 -18.08 25.91 9.86
CA LEU A 74 -17.48 27.21 10.19
C LEU A 74 -18.30 28.33 9.56
N THR A 75 -18.32 29.50 10.20
CA THR A 75 -18.89 30.70 9.60
C THR A 75 -18.05 31.16 8.38
N PRO A 76 -18.64 31.89 7.41
CA PRO A 76 -17.91 32.35 6.23
C PRO A 76 -16.67 33.17 6.56
N GLU A 77 -16.75 34.04 7.57
CA GLU A 77 -15.63 34.86 8.03
C GLU A 77 -14.47 34.01 8.55
N CYS A 78 -14.75 32.95 9.31
CA CYS A 78 -13.74 32.03 9.81
C CYS A 78 -13.05 31.28 8.68
N ILE A 79 -13.78 30.88 7.64
CA ILE A 79 -13.21 30.23 6.45
C ILE A 79 -12.23 31.17 5.73
N LEU A 80 -12.56 32.45 5.60
CA LEU A 80 -11.69 33.45 4.98
C LEU A 80 -10.42 33.65 5.80
N LYS A 81 -10.55 33.88 7.12
CA LYS A 81 -9.40 34.03 8.03
C LYS A 81 -8.49 32.80 8.00
N LEU A 82 -9.06 31.60 8.07
CA LEU A 82 -8.30 30.35 7.99
C LEU A 82 -7.58 30.17 6.65
N THR A 83 -8.19 30.63 5.56
CA THR A 83 -7.56 30.62 4.23
C THR A 83 -6.39 31.59 4.15
N GLN A 84 -6.52 32.79 4.72
CA GLN A 84 -5.44 33.77 4.78
C GLN A 84 -4.26 33.25 5.62
N LEU A 85 -4.52 32.69 6.80
CA LEU A 85 -3.49 32.09 7.66
C LEU A 85 -2.76 30.94 6.96
N SER A 86 -3.50 30.08 6.26
CA SER A 86 -2.92 28.98 5.48
C SER A 86 -1.97 29.48 4.38
N LYS A 87 -2.33 30.57 3.69
CA LYS A 87 -1.47 31.18 2.66
C LYS A 87 -0.23 31.85 3.26
N GLN A 88 -0.38 32.56 4.37
CA GLN A 88 0.72 33.27 5.03
C GLN A 88 1.77 32.31 5.62
N GLN A 89 1.32 31.20 6.22
CA GLN A 89 2.22 30.23 6.87
C GLN A 89 2.68 29.10 5.94
N GLY A 90 2.09 28.96 4.75
CA GLY A 90 2.35 27.85 3.84
C GLY A 90 1.89 26.48 4.37
N LYS A 91 1.05 26.45 5.41
CA LYS A 91 0.52 25.22 6.01
C LYS A 91 -0.90 24.93 5.53
N ALA A 92 -1.28 23.66 5.47
CA ALA A 92 -2.65 23.26 5.16
C ALA A 92 -3.62 23.68 6.27
N LYS A 93 -4.85 24.07 5.90
CA LYS A 93 -5.91 24.46 6.85
C LYS A 93 -6.14 23.44 7.97
N SER A 94 -6.15 22.14 7.63
CA SER A 94 -6.34 21.07 8.61
C SER A 94 -5.17 20.92 9.58
N ALA A 95 -3.94 21.26 9.16
CA ALA A 95 -2.78 21.26 10.03
C ALA A 95 -2.87 22.37 11.08
N LEU A 96 -3.29 23.57 10.66
CA LEU A 96 -3.52 24.69 11.58
C LEU A 96 -4.56 24.37 12.65
N ILE A 97 -5.68 23.73 12.25
CA ILE A 97 -6.71 23.30 13.19
C ILE A 97 -6.15 22.29 14.21
N ARG A 98 -5.33 21.32 13.75
CA ARG A 98 -4.71 20.34 14.66
C ARG A 98 -3.75 20.98 15.64
N GLU A 99 -2.88 21.87 15.16
CA GLU A 99 -1.94 22.61 16.02
C GLU A 99 -2.69 23.46 17.05
N TRP A 100 -3.74 24.17 16.62
CA TRP A 100 -4.58 24.95 17.52
C TRP A 100 -5.26 24.10 18.59
N ILE A 101 -5.84 22.96 18.21
CA ILE A 101 -6.44 22.02 19.18
C ILE A 101 -5.37 21.53 20.16
N GLN A 102 -4.20 21.13 19.68
CA GLN A 102 -3.11 20.65 20.54
C GLN A 102 -2.65 21.70 21.56
N GLN A 103 -2.63 22.98 21.19
CA GLN A 103 -2.29 24.09 22.08
C GLN A 103 -3.37 24.40 23.12
N ASN A 104 -4.64 24.09 22.83
CA ASN A 104 -5.79 24.43 23.67
C ASN A 104 -6.38 23.21 24.41
N THR A 105 -5.83 22.02 24.19
CA THR A 105 -6.20 20.80 24.94
C THR A 105 -5.30 20.75 26.17
N GLN A 106 -5.82 21.25 27.30
CA GLN A 106 -5.23 21.06 28.64
C GLN A 106 -5.41 19.61 29.10
#